data_AF-E3K7B8-F1
#
_entry.id   AF-E3K7B8-F1
#
_cell.length_a   1.000
_cell.length_b   1.000
_cell.length_c   1.000
_cell.angle_alpha   90.00
_cell.angle_beta   90.00
_cell.angle_gamma   90.00
#
_symmetry.space_group_name_H-M   'P 1'
#
loop_
_entity.id
_entity.type
_entity.pdbx_description
1 polymer ?
#
loop_
_entity_poly.entity_id
_entity_poly.type
_entity_poly.pdbx_seq_one_letter_code
_entity_poly.pdbx_strand_id
1 'polypeptide(L)'
;MRQIRKTTQTTLVNSHHNCDRGDCQITPTKAVFLERRKSSVKGWEATHNDDENYVINAASLSAQVSHRKVSSLKVPAIQPLEWIDSLHDGLSNWGSMVVPVMGFKVPGWNNEAAKSFGFFIVD
;
A
#
# COMPACT_ATOMS: atom_id res chain seq x y z
N MET A 1 45.20 8.22 14.73
CA MET A 1 43.87 7.75 15.16
C MET A 1 42.84 8.38 14.22
N ARG A 2 42.20 7.61 13.33
CA ARG A 2 41.29 8.16 12.30
C ARG A 2 39.86 7.93 12.76
N GLN A 3 39.16 9.00 13.16
CA GLN A 3 37.76 8.92 13.56
C GLN A 3 36.90 8.80 12.31
N ILE A 4 36.33 7.61 12.07
CA ILE A 4 35.37 7.38 11.00
C ILE A 4 34.00 7.83 11.52
N ARG A 5 33.58 9.05 11.17
CA ARG A 5 32.20 9.47 11.37
C ARG A 5 31.35 8.82 10.27
N LYS A 6 30.57 7.80 10.61
CA LYS A 6 29.50 7.29 9.76
C LYS A 6 28.28 8.22 9.91
N THR A 7 28.01 9.02 8.89
CA THR A 7 26.71 9.65 8.63
C THR A 7 26.34 9.20 7.21
N THR A 8 25.23 8.51 6.98
CA THR A 8 23.87 9.04 7.04
C THR A 8 22.90 7.89 7.33
N GLN A 9 21.92 8.09 8.21
CA GLN A 9 20.85 7.11 8.41
C GLN A 9 19.95 7.10 7.17
N THR A 10 20.21 6.17 6.24
CA THR A 10 19.33 5.96 5.10
C THR A 10 18.06 5.27 5.58
N THR A 11 16.92 5.94 5.43
CA THR A 11 15.63 5.29 5.67
C THR A 11 15.07 4.81 4.35
N LEU A 12 14.80 3.51 4.27
CA LEU A 12 14.14 2.90 3.13
C LEU A 12 12.65 2.78 3.45
N VAL A 13 11.82 3.18 2.50
CA VAL A 13 10.36 3.07 2.57
C VAL A 13 9.88 2.14 1.47
N ASN A 14 8.86 1.33 1.76
CA ASN A 14 8.22 0.55 0.71
C ASN A 14 7.47 1.51 -0.22
N SER A 15 7.87 1.51 -1.49
CA SER A 15 7.26 2.29 -2.56
C SER A 15 6.98 1.38 -3.73
N HIS A 16 5.90 1.66 -4.44
CA HIS A 16 5.59 1.07 -5.74
C HIS A 16 5.57 2.18 -6.77
N HIS A 17 6.14 1.94 -7.95
CA HIS A 17 6.08 2.92 -9.03
C HIS A 17 4.63 3.12 -9.48
N ASN A 18 4.25 4.37 -9.74
CA ASN A 18 2.94 4.70 -10.29
C ASN A 18 3.03 4.69 -11.82
N CYS A 19 2.97 3.47 -12.38
CA CYS A 19 3.12 3.25 -13.81
C CYS A 19 2.11 4.00 -14.69
N ASP A 20 0.92 4.28 -14.16
CA ASP A 20 -0.13 5.04 -14.86
C ASP A 20 0.29 6.50 -15.07
N ARG A 21 0.83 7.15 -14.04
CA ARG A 21 1.31 8.53 -14.13
C ARG A 21 2.67 8.66 -14.80
N GLY A 22 3.51 7.64 -14.67
CA GLY A 22 4.84 7.63 -15.26
C GLY A 22 4.89 7.14 -16.71
N ASP A 23 3.73 6.98 -17.36
CA ASP A 23 3.61 6.54 -18.75
C ASP A 23 4.46 5.29 -19.05
N CYS A 24 4.47 4.34 -18.11
CA CYS A 24 5.33 3.18 -18.18
C CYS A 24 4.86 2.20 -19.25
N GLN A 25 5.81 1.60 -19.96
CA GLN A 25 5.50 0.64 -21.01
C GLN A 25 5.37 -0.77 -20.45
N ILE A 26 4.23 -1.41 -20.67
CA ILE A 26 4.03 -2.83 -20.36
C ILE A 26 4.22 -3.62 -21.66
N THR A 27 5.27 -4.46 -21.70
CA THR A 27 5.59 -5.25 -22.90
C THR A 27 5.85 -6.72 -22.57
N PRO A 28 5.57 -7.64 -23.51
CA PRO A 28 5.85 -9.06 -23.32
C PRO A 28 7.33 -9.35 -23.63
N THR A 29 8.16 -9.42 -22.59
CA THR A 29 9.63 -9.49 -22.72
C THR A 29 10.18 -10.87 -22.41
N LYS A 30 9.75 -11.48 -21.30
CA LYS A 30 10.41 -12.66 -20.72
C LYS A 30 9.58 -13.92 -20.93
N ALA A 31 10.22 -15.05 -21.24
CA ALA A 31 9.51 -16.33 -21.28
C ALA A 31 9.03 -16.73 -19.87
N VAL A 32 7.75 -17.06 -19.72
CA VAL A 32 7.23 -17.58 -18.44
C VAL A 32 7.53 -19.06 -18.34
N PHE A 33 7.87 -19.53 -17.14
CA PHE A 33 7.93 -20.95 -16.85
C PHE A 33 6.59 -21.40 -16.28
N LEU A 34 5.87 -22.23 -17.02
CA LEU A 34 4.67 -22.91 -16.56
C LEU A 34 5.05 -24.35 -16.24
N GLU A 35 4.78 -24.81 -15.02
CA GLU A 35 5.13 -26.18 -14.57
C GLU A 35 6.60 -26.56 -14.81
N ARG A 36 7.52 -25.61 -14.58
CA ARG A 36 8.97 -25.75 -14.81
C ARG A 36 9.37 -25.95 -16.28
N ARG A 37 8.45 -25.80 -17.24
CA ARG A 37 8.73 -25.79 -18.68
C ARG A 37 8.68 -24.37 -19.22
N LYS A 38 9.62 -24.04 -20.11
CA LYS A 38 9.64 -22.74 -20.78
C LYS A 38 8.41 -22.63 -21.71
N SER A 39 7.54 -21.67 -21.44
CA SER A 39 6.37 -21.40 -22.27
C SER A 39 6.73 -20.54 -23.48
N SER A 40 5.94 -20.68 -24.55
CA SER A 40 5.92 -19.73 -25.66
C SER A 40 5.20 -18.43 -25.30
N VAL A 41 4.36 -18.45 -24.27
CA VAL A 41 3.73 -17.26 -23.69
C VAL A 41 4.77 -16.47 -22.93
N LYS A 42 4.91 -15.20 -23.30
CA LYS A 42 5.77 -14.25 -22.59
C LYS A 42 5.01 -13.59 -21.44
N GLY A 43 5.73 -13.32 -20.37
CA GLY A 43 5.29 -12.54 -19.23
C GLY A 43 5.34 -11.08 -19.60
N TRP A 44 4.32 -10.36 -19.17
CA TRP A 44 4.27 -8.92 -19.27
C TRP A 44 5.15 -8.32 -18.18
N GLU A 45 6.09 -7.46 -18.58
CA GLU A 45 6.94 -6.71 -17.66
C GLU A 45 6.74 -5.21 -17.91
N ALA A 46 6.72 -4.43 -16.84
CA ALA A 46 6.70 -2.98 -16.91
C ALA A 46 8.13 -2.44 -17.04
N THR A 47 8.34 -1.54 -18.00
CA THR A 47 9.54 -0.70 -18.10
C THR A 47 9.20 0.66 -17.51
N HIS A 48 9.84 1.00 -16.38
CA HIS A 48 9.63 2.28 -15.71
C HIS A 48 10.31 3.40 -16.50
N ASN A 49 9.56 4.45 -16.81
CA ASN A 49 10.02 5.56 -17.66
C ASN A 49 10.38 6.83 -16.87
N ASP A 50 10.15 6.84 -15.56
CA ASP A 50 10.57 7.91 -14.67
C ASP A 50 10.99 7.39 -13.29
N ASP A 51 11.62 8.27 -12.53
CA ASP A 51 12.01 8.08 -11.12
C ASP A 51 11.32 9.11 -10.21
N GLU A 52 10.12 9.59 -10.58
CA GLU A 52 9.40 10.66 -9.86
C GLU A 52 8.04 10.20 -9.31
N ASN A 53 7.37 9.30 -10.02
CA ASN A 53 5.99 8.94 -9.72
C ASN A 53 5.92 7.64 -8.91
N TYR A 54 5.71 7.75 -7.59
CA TYR A 54 5.58 6.61 -6.69
C TYR A 54 4.33 6.67 -5.81
N VAL A 55 3.78 5.49 -5.52
CA VAL A 55 2.76 5.26 -4.50
C VAL A 55 3.46 4.75 -3.24
N ILE A 56 3.25 5.45 -2.12
CA ILE A 56 3.82 5.12 -0.81
C ILE A 56 2.68 4.77 0.14
N ASN A 57 2.81 3.66 0.88
CA ASN A 57 1.85 3.31 1.91
C ASN A 57 2.04 4.21 3.15
N ALA A 58 1.21 5.23 3.31
CA ALA A 58 1.25 6.14 4.45
C ALA A 58 0.93 5.48 5.82
N ALA A 59 0.24 4.34 5.78
CA ALA A 59 -0.15 3.53 6.93
C ALA A 59 0.78 2.32 7.14
N SER A 60 2.00 2.37 6.60
CA SER A 60 2.98 1.29 6.78
C SER A 60 3.19 0.98 8.25
N LEU A 61 3.09 -0.30 8.62
CA LEU A 61 3.31 -0.76 10.00
C LEU A 61 4.79 -0.61 10.42
N SER A 62 5.71 -0.57 9.44
CA SER A 62 7.12 -0.27 9.63
C SER A 62 7.46 1.14 9.13
N ALA A 63 8.38 1.82 9.81
CA ALA A 63 8.88 3.14 9.43
C ALA A 63 7.79 4.20 9.12
N GLN A 64 6.63 4.12 9.81
CA GLN A 64 5.45 4.97 9.56
C GLN A 64 5.77 6.47 9.54
N VAL A 65 6.57 6.95 10.50
CA VAL A 65 7.04 8.36 10.52
C VAL A 65 7.75 8.73 9.22
N SER A 66 8.59 7.86 8.70
CA SER A 66 9.35 8.11 7.46
C SER A 66 8.46 8.07 6.23
N HIS A 67 7.53 7.11 6.15
CA HIS A 67 6.52 7.07 5.09
C HIS A 67 5.67 8.35 5.04
N ARG A 68 5.23 8.85 6.21
CA ARG A 68 4.49 10.11 6.31
C ARG A 68 5.33 11.32 5.91
N LYS A 69 6.59 11.39 6.37
CA LYS A 69 7.54 12.46 6.03
C LYS A 69 7.81 12.53 4.53
N VAL A 70 8.14 11.40 3.90
CA VAL A 70 8.42 11.32 2.45
C VAL A 70 7.16 11.70 1.64
N SER A 71 5.99 11.28 2.09
CA SER A 71 4.71 11.62 1.44
C SER A 71 4.24 13.05 1.73
N SER A 72 5.00 13.84 2.51
CA SER A 72 4.60 15.17 3.00
C SER A 72 3.22 15.19 3.69
N LEU A 73 2.81 14.05 4.28
CA LEU A 73 1.51 13.90 4.92
C LEU A 73 1.54 14.50 6.32
N LYS A 74 0.73 15.54 6.51
CA LYS A 74 0.47 16.13 7.83
C LYS A 74 -0.62 15.31 8.52
N VAL A 75 -0.22 14.41 9.41
CA VAL A 75 -1.17 13.73 10.30
C VAL A 75 -1.28 14.55 11.59
N PRO A 76 -2.43 15.14 11.90
CA PRO A 76 -2.61 15.89 13.14
C PRO A 76 -2.41 14.97 14.35
N ALA A 77 -1.96 15.55 15.46
CA ALA A 77 -1.87 14.83 16.71
C ALA A 77 -3.28 14.50 17.21
N ILE A 78 -3.61 13.21 17.26
CA ILE A 78 -4.87 12.72 17.81
C ILE A 78 -4.83 12.96 19.33
N GLN A 79 -5.85 13.65 19.84
CA GLN A 79 -5.99 13.94 21.26
C GLN A 79 -6.36 12.68 22.05
N PRO A 80 -6.04 12.61 23.35
CA PRO A 80 -6.36 11.43 24.16
C PRO A 80 -7.84 11.07 24.17
N LEU A 81 -8.74 12.06 24.17
CA LEU A 81 -10.19 11.81 24.12
C LEU A 81 -10.63 11.24 22.77
N GLU A 82 -10.08 11.74 21.66
CA GLU A 82 -10.37 11.22 20.32
C GLU A 82 -9.95 9.75 20.17
N TRP A 83 -8.87 9.32 20.85
CA TRP A 83 -8.50 7.92 20.93
C TRP A 83 -9.54 7.08 21.68
N ILE A 84 -10.05 7.59 22.80
CA ILE A 84 -11.07 6.89 23.61
C ILE A 84 -12.37 6.77 22.81
N ASP A 85 -12.80 7.85 22.16
CA ASP A 85 -13.99 7.86 21.31
C ASP A 85 -13.84 6.85 20.16
N SER A 86 -12.69 6.86 19.47
CA SER A 86 -12.40 5.91 18.39
C SER A 86 -12.43 4.44 18.85
N LEU A 87 -11.96 4.15 20.06
CA LEU A 87 -12.00 2.79 20.62
C LEU A 87 -13.43 2.35 20.95
N HIS A 88 -14.24 3.24 21.53
CA HIS A 88 -15.65 2.95 21.81
C HIS A 88 -16.45 2.75 20.52
N ASP A 89 -16.24 3.61 19.52
CA ASP A 89 -16.90 3.51 18.21
C ASP A 89 -16.50 2.21 17.51
N GLY A 90 -15.20 1.88 17.50
CA GLY A 90 -14.69 0.64 16.93
C GLY A 90 -15.29 -0.59 17.60
N LEU A 91 -15.38 -0.60 18.94
CA LEU A 91 -15.96 -1.70 19.70
C LEU A 91 -17.48 -1.85 19.45
N SER A 92 -18.21 -0.74 19.40
CA SER A 92 -19.65 -0.75 19.11
C SER A 92 -19.93 -1.30 17.72
N ASN A 93 -19.19 -0.82 16.71
CA ASN A 93 -19.31 -1.29 15.34
C ASN A 93 -18.94 -2.78 15.21
N TRP A 94 -17.85 -3.22 15.85
CA TRP A 94 -17.45 -4.62 15.84
C TRP A 94 -18.47 -5.52 16.53
N GLY A 95 -18.98 -5.12 17.70
CA GLY A 95 -19.97 -5.85 18.46
C GLY A 95 -21.34 -5.93 17.79
N SER A 96 -21.64 -4.98 16.89
CA SER A 96 -22.87 -4.98 16.10
C SER A 96 -22.86 -5.95 14.91
N MET A 97 -21.68 -6.47 14.51
CA MET A 97 -21.56 -7.48 13.47
C MET A 97 -21.98 -8.86 14.01
N VAL A 98 -23.29 -9.09 14.09
CA VAL A 98 -23.84 -10.45 14.15
C VAL A 98 -23.78 -11.00 12.73
N VAL A 99 -22.70 -11.71 12.40
CA VAL A 99 -22.60 -12.43 11.12
C VAL A 99 -23.47 -13.69 11.25
N PRO A 100 -24.57 -13.85 10.50
CA PRO A 100 -25.09 -15.20 10.29
C PRO A 100 -23.99 -15.96 9.53
N VAL A 101 -23.69 -17.18 9.94
CA VAL A 101 -22.60 -18.02 9.39
C VAL A 101 -22.85 -18.43 7.91
N MET A 102 -23.67 -17.71 7.15
CA MET A 102 -23.83 -17.91 5.71
C MET A 102 -23.87 -16.57 4.98
N GLY A 103 -22.84 -16.34 4.14
CA GLY A 103 -22.84 -15.30 3.12
C GLY A 103 -22.36 -13.94 3.61
N PHE A 104 -21.05 -13.76 3.64
CA PHE A 104 -20.42 -12.47 3.92
C PHE A 104 -20.82 -11.45 2.84
N LYS A 105 -21.76 -10.55 3.17
CA LYS A 105 -22.06 -9.34 2.40
C LYS A 105 -22.08 -8.19 3.40
N VAL A 106 -21.00 -7.41 3.43
CA VAL A 106 -20.84 -6.27 4.35
C VAL A 106 -21.77 -5.15 3.88
N PRO A 107 -22.81 -4.75 4.64
CA PRO A 107 -23.69 -3.66 4.24
C PRO A 107 -22.92 -2.33 4.32
N GLY A 108 -22.88 -1.57 3.22
CA GLY A 108 -22.21 -0.26 3.16
C GLY A 108 -20.80 -0.28 2.53
N TRP A 109 -20.28 -1.45 2.14
CA TRP A 109 -19.09 -1.53 1.29
C TRP A 109 -19.47 -1.17 -0.16
N ASN A 110 -19.31 0.11 -0.50
CA ASN A 110 -19.34 0.56 -1.88
C ASN A 110 -17.90 0.55 -2.47
N ASN A 111 -17.79 0.51 -3.79
CA ASN A 111 -16.50 0.49 -4.50
C ASN A 111 -15.64 1.75 -4.25
N GLU A 112 -16.18 2.78 -3.57
CA GLU A 112 -15.44 3.98 -3.19
C GLU A 112 -14.62 3.79 -1.92
N ALA A 113 -15.13 3.02 -0.94
CA ALA A 113 -14.38 2.67 0.26
C ALA A 113 -13.15 1.79 -0.06
N ALA A 114 -13.27 0.86 -1.01
CA ALA A 114 -12.14 0.05 -1.49
C ALA A 114 -11.05 0.90 -2.17
N LYS A 115 -11.45 1.94 -2.92
CA LYS A 115 -10.52 2.90 -3.55
C LYS A 115 -9.79 3.75 -2.50
N SER A 116 -10.41 4.07 -1.37
CA SER A 116 -9.77 4.79 -0.25
C SER A 116 -8.66 3.98 0.44
N PHE A 117 -8.68 2.65 0.33
CA PHE A 117 -7.65 1.77 0.90
C PHE A 117 -6.69 1.21 -0.16
N GLY A 118 -6.77 1.67 -1.41
CA GLY A 118 -5.86 1.27 -2.49
C GLY A 118 -5.99 -0.20 -2.92
N PHE A 119 -7.06 -0.90 -2.54
CA PHE A 119 -7.33 -2.25 -3.04
C PHE A 119 -8.13 -2.13 -4.35
N PHE A 120 -7.42 -2.22 -5.48
CA PHE A 120 -8.04 -2.52 -6.76
C PHE A 120 -8.15 -4.04 -6.88
N ILE A 121 -9.38 -4.57 -6.80
CA ILE A 121 -9.67 -5.88 -7.37
C ILE A 121 -9.71 -5.67 -8.88
N VAL A 122 -8.76 -6.27 -9.59
CA VAL A 122 -8.78 -6.34 -11.05
C VAL A 122 -9.65 -7.54 -11.42
N ASP A 123 -10.70 -7.30 -12.21
CA ASP A 123 -11.54 -8.35 -12.81
C ASP A 123 -10.73 -9.26 -13.76
#